data_AF-B0XH02-F1
#
_entry.id   AF-B0XH02-F1
#
_cell.length_a   1.000
_cell.length_b   1.000
_cell.length_c   1.000
_cell.angle_alpha   90.00
_cell.angle_beta   90.00
_cell.angle_gamma   90.00
#
_symmetry.space_group_name_H-M   'P 1'
#
loop_
_entity.id
_entity.type
_entity.pdbx_description
1 polymer ?
#
loop_
_entity_poly.entity_id
_entity_poly.type
_entity_poly.pdbx_seq_one_letter_code
_entity_poly.pdbx_strand_id
1 'polypeptide(L)'
;MLASSKVLLQSTLRNFRGICSTSIRMSDNLFVHRDTPEDNPSIPFEFTEENKKRVSAILNIYPEGHKRGAMIPLLDLAQRQHGWLPISAMHKVADILGLPNMRVYEVATFYTMFMRKPTGTYHIQVCTTTPCWLRGSDEVMNVCKKKLGISPGETTKDGKFTISENRPVD
;
A
#
# COMPACT_ATOMS: atom_id res chain seq x y z
N MET A 1 -39.36 -67.11 17.87
CA MET A 1 -39.58 -65.84 17.17
C MET A 1 -38.34 -64.98 17.39
N LEU A 2 -37.47 -64.92 16.36
CA LEU A 2 -37.03 -63.70 15.67
C LEU A 2 -36.06 -62.85 16.51
N ALA A 3 -34.76 -63.07 16.36
CA ALA A 3 -33.88 -62.31 15.45
C ALA A 3 -33.45 -60.96 16.05
N SER A 4 -32.15 -60.74 16.23
CA SER A 4 -31.42 -59.76 15.39
C SER A 4 -29.98 -59.57 15.87
N SER A 5 -29.07 -59.92 14.97
CA SER A 5 -27.68 -59.47 14.88
C SER A 5 -27.53 -57.97 15.19
N LYS A 6 -26.58 -57.63 16.07
CA LYS A 6 -25.83 -56.37 15.97
C LYS A 6 -24.35 -56.61 16.24
N VAL A 7 -23.67 -56.90 15.13
CA VAL A 7 -22.22 -56.76 14.94
C VAL A 7 -21.76 -55.40 15.50
N LEU A 8 -20.87 -55.44 16.48
CA LEU A 8 -20.11 -54.28 16.97
C LEU A 8 -19.14 -53.86 15.87
N LEU A 9 -19.60 -52.99 14.98
CA LEU A 9 -18.73 -52.25 14.05
C LEU A 9 -17.93 -51.23 14.88
N GLN A 10 -16.71 -51.61 15.27
CA GLN A 10 -15.69 -50.66 15.70
C GLN A 10 -15.47 -49.68 14.54
N SER A 11 -16.03 -48.47 14.67
CA SER A 11 -15.76 -47.38 13.76
C SER A 11 -14.28 -47.03 13.89
N THR A 12 -13.51 -47.40 12.87
CA THR A 12 -12.18 -46.83 12.65
C THR A 12 -12.34 -45.34 12.46
N LEU A 13 -12.20 -44.55 13.53
CA LEU A 13 -12.02 -43.10 13.42
C LEU A 13 -10.71 -42.88 12.69
N ARG A 14 -10.80 -42.76 11.36
CA ARG A 14 -9.71 -42.30 10.51
C ARG A 14 -9.29 -40.93 11.03
N ASN A 15 -8.03 -40.86 11.43
CA ASN A 15 -7.36 -39.63 11.83
C ASN A 15 -7.25 -38.73 10.58
N PHE A 16 -8.33 -38.02 10.25
CA PHE A 16 -8.33 -36.99 9.22
C PHE A 16 -7.53 -35.81 9.78
N ARG A 17 -6.25 -35.73 9.40
CA ARG A 17 -5.49 -34.48 9.51
C ARG A 17 -6.25 -33.44 8.68
N GLY A 18 -6.92 -32.51 9.36
CA GLY A 18 -7.53 -31.36 8.70
C GLY A 18 -6.45 -30.60 7.96
N ILE A 19 -6.60 -30.48 6.64
CA ILE A 19 -5.75 -29.60 5.83
C ILE A 19 -6.09 -28.19 6.28
N CYS A 20 -5.22 -27.56 7.08
CA CYS A 20 -5.35 -26.15 7.41
C CYS A 20 -4.86 -25.37 6.19
N SER A 21 -5.76 -24.97 5.29
CA SER A 21 -5.44 -23.92 4.34
C SER A 21 -5.31 -22.63 5.15
N THR A 22 -4.12 -22.06 5.23
CA THR A 22 -3.96 -20.69 5.75
C THR A 22 -4.93 -19.78 5.01
N SER A 23 -5.75 -19.03 5.74
CA SER A 23 -6.58 -17.99 5.15
C SER A 23 -5.70 -17.08 4.30
N ILE A 24 -6.08 -16.84 3.04
CA ILE A 24 -5.46 -15.80 2.22
C ILE A 24 -5.66 -14.50 2.98
N ARG A 25 -4.58 -13.94 3.56
CA ARG A 25 -4.61 -12.57 4.05
C ARG A 25 -4.59 -11.69 2.81
N MET A 26 -5.72 -11.05 2.51
CA MET A 26 -5.76 -10.03 1.47
C MET A 26 -4.99 -8.81 1.97
N SER A 27 -4.20 -8.21 1.08
CA SER A 27 -3.57 -6.92 1.34
C SER A 27 -4.64 -5.83 1.36
N ASP A 28 -4.46 -4.82 2.22
CA ASP A 28 -5.37 -3.67 2.30
C ASP A 28 -5.34 -2.82 1.01
N ASN A 29 -4.29 -2.98 0.20
CA ASN A 29 -4.08 -2.27 -1.06
C ASN A 29 -4.16 -3.17 -2.30
N LEU A 30 -4.77 -2.64 -3.36
CA LEU A 30 -4.86 -3.26 -4.68
C LEU A 30 -3.60 -2.95 -5.50
N PHE A 31 -2.85 -3.95 -5.95
CA PHE A 31 -1.63 -3.77 -6.75
C PHE A 31 -1.87 -3.62 -8.26
N VAL A 32 -3.13 -3.70 -8.69
CA VAL A 32 -3.54 -3.47 -10.07
C VAL A 32 -4.20 -2.11 -10.19
N HIS A 33 -3.86 -1.35 -11.24
CA HIS A 33 -4.54 -0.11 -11.58
C HIS A 33 -5.76 -0.41 -12.46
N ARG A 34 -6.85 0.30 -12.21
CA ARG A 34 -8.03 0.35 -13.07
C ARG A 34 -8.35 1.81 -13.30
N ASP A 35 -8.55 2.19 -14.55
CA ASP A 35 -8.79 3.58 -14.90
C ASP A 35 -10.08 4.06 -14.24
N THR A 36 -9.95 5.14 -13.47
CA THR A 36 -11.07 5.85 -12.86
C THR A 36 -11.16 7.25 -13.47
N PRO A 37 -12.28 7.98 -13.32
CA PRO A 37 -12.36 9.35 -13.82
C PRO A 37 -11.30 10.28 -13.22
N GLU A 38 -10.86 10.00 -12.00
CA GLU A 38 -9.90 10.79 -11.22
C GLU A 38 -8.44 10.34 -11.40
N ASP A 39 -8.22 9.05 -11.70
CA ASP A 39 -6.89 8.45 -11.92
C ASP A 39 -6.90 7.71 -13.26
N ASN A 40 -6.41 8.38 -14.31
CA ASN A 40 -6.26 7.84 -15.65
C ASN A 40 -5.02 8.45 -16.33
N PRO A 41 -4.43 7.77 -17.33
CA PRO A 41 -3.21 8.25 -18.01
C PRO A 41 -3.44 9.48 -18.89
N SER A 42 -4.70 9.84 -19.17
CA SER A 42 -5.05 10.97 -20.03
C SER A 42 -4.99 12.32 -19.30
N ILE A 43 -5.06 12.33 -17.96
CA ILE A 43 -4.93 13.56 -17.16
C ILE A 43 -3.46 14.01 -17.21
N PRO A 44 -3.15 15.21 -17.73
CA PRO A 44 -1.77 15.67 -17.79
C PRO A 44 -1.28 16.08 -16.40
N PHE A 45 -0.18 15.46 -15.94
CA PHE A 45 0.54 15.87 -14.74
C PHE A 45 1.88 16.51 -15.12
N GLU A 46 2.11 17.74 -14.66
CA GLU A 46 3.39 18.43 -14.84
C GLU A 46 3.96 18.96 -13.53
N PHE A 47 5.29 18.95 -13.43
CA PHE A 47 5.99 19.55 -12.30
C PHE A 47 5.91 21.08 -12.36
N THR A 48 5.74 21.73 -11.21
CA THR A 48 5.88 23.19 -11.10
C THR A 48 7.29 23.65 -11.45
N GLU A 49 7.48 24.91 -11.81
CA GLU A 49 8.80 25.44 -12.20
C GLU A 49 9.86 25.29 -11.10
N GLU A 50 9.47 25.46 -9.83
CA GLU A 50 10.34 25.20 -8.69
C GLU A 50 10.76 23.74 -8.62
N ASN A 51 9.81 22.83 -8.86
CA ASN A 51 10.05 21.41 -8.85
C ASN A 51 10.91 20.97 -10.03
N LYS A 52 10.79 21.60 -11.20
CA LYS A 52 11.71 21.37 -12.34
C LYS A 52 13.17 21.67 -11.97
N LYS A 53 13.43 22.71 -11.17
CA LYS A 53 14.78 23.00 -10.64
C LYS A 53 15.27 21.94 -9.66
N ARG A 54 14.38 21.41 -8.81
CA ARG A 54 14.71 20.30 -7.90
C ARG A 54 14.99 19.00 -8.66
N VAL A 55 14.23 18.73 -9.71
CA VAL A 55 14.42 17.58 -10.60
C VAL A 55 15.81 17.62 -11.23
N SER A 56 16.24 18.76 -11.78
CA SER A 56 17.59 18.88 -12.34
C SER A 56 18.69 18.73 -11.28
N ALA A 57 18.49 19.27 -10.08
CA ALA A 57 19.41 19.06 -8.96
C ALA A 57 19.53 17.58 -8.56
N ILE A 58 18.40 16.85 -8.50
CA ILE A 58 18.39 15.41 -8.19
C ILE A 58 19.11 14.62 -9.29
N LEU A 59 18.89 14.96 -10.56
CA LEU A 59 19.54 14.27 -11.68
C LEU A 59 21.06 14.45 -11.65
N ASN A 60 21.56 15.60 -11.19
CA ASN A 60 22.99 15.88 -11.08
C ASN A 60 23.71 15.10 -9.97
N ILE A 61 22.98 14.53 -9.01
CA ILE A 61 23.56 13.68 -7.94
C ILE A 61 24.05 12.35 -8.52
N TYR A 62 23.41 11.85 -9.58
CA TYR A 62 23.69 10.55 -10.16
C TYR A 62 24.59 10.68 -11.39
N PRO A 63 25.58 9.77 -11.56
CA PRO A 63 26.46 9.81 -12.73
C PRO A 63 25.69 9.48 -14.01
N GLU A 64 26.23 9.96 -15.14
CA GLU A 64 25.64 9.69 -16.45
C GLU A 64 25.54 8.18 -16.73
N GLY A 65 24.42 7.75 -17.32
CA GLY A 65 24.08 6.33 -17.53
C GLY A 65 23.34 5.67 -16.36
N HIS A 66 23.39 6.20 -15.14
CA HIS A 66 22.74 5.61 -13.95
C HIS A 66 21.56 6.44 -13.44
N LYS A 67 20.85 7.13 -14.34
CA LYS A 67 19.69 7.98 -14.02
C LYS A 67 18.54 7.22 -13.33
N ARG A 68 18.51 5.89 -13.42
CA ARG A 68 17.55 5.03 -12.70
C ARG A 68 17.58 5.24 -11.17
N GLY A 69 18.75 5.59 -10.60
CA GLY A 69 18.87 5.86 -9.17
C GLY A 69 18.00 7.02 -8.68
N ALA A 70 17.68 7.97 -9.57
CA ALA A 70 16.84 9.13 -9.27
C ALA A 70 15.33 8.81 -9.22
N MET A 71 14.89 7.58 -9.48
CA MET A 71 13.47 7.25 -9.56
C MET A 71 12.73 7.48 -8.22
N ILE A 72 13.31 7.03 -7.11
CA ILE A 72 12.72 7.18 -5.77
C ILE A 72 12.55 8.66 -5.40
N PRO A 73 13.59 9.52 -5.45
CA PRO A 73 13.44 10.93 -5.08
C PRO A 73 12.52 11.70 -6.04
N LEU A 74 12.45 11.33 -7.33
CA LEU A 74 11.52 11.95 -8.27
C LEU A 74 10.06 11.58 -8.00
N LEU A 75 9.79 10.32 -7.65
CA LEU A 75 8.46 9.88 -7.23
C LEU A 75 8.04 10.54 -5.92
N ASP A 76 8.94 10.63 -4.93
CA ASP A 76 8.65 11.32 -3.67
C ASP A 76 8.32 12.81 -3.92
N LEU A 77 9.06 13.45 -4.82
CA LEU A 77 8.80 14.84 -5.19
C LEU A 77 7.46 15.02 -5.91
N ALA A 78 7.07 14.09 -6.78
CA ALA A 78 5.75 14.08 -7.41
C ALA A 78 4.63 13.90 -6.37
N GLN A 79 4.82 12.98 -5.42
CA GLN A 79 3.87 12.77 -4.33
C GLN A 79 3.74 14.01 -3.43
N ARG A 80 4.82 14.71 -3.12
CA ARG A 80 4.75 15.95 -2.32
C ARG A 80 4.00 17.08 -3.03
N GLN A 81 4.07 17.13 -4.35
CA GLN A 81 3.35 18.14 -5.14
C GLN A 81 1.84 17.87 -5.16
N HIS A 82 1.43 16.61 -5.28
CA HIS A 82 0.04 16.22 -5.51
C HIS A 82 -0.66 15.64 -4.26
N GLY A 83 0.09 15.29 -3.22
CA GLY A 83 -0.36 14.59 -2.01
C GLY A 83 -0.41 13.06 -2.16
N TRP A 84 -0.63 12.56 -3.37
CA TRP A 84 -0.64 11.15 -3.74
C TRP A 84 -0.14 10.98 -5.18
N LEU A 85 0.10 9.75 -5.63
CA LEU A 85 0.70 9.43 -6.92
C LEU A 85 -0.33 8.90 -7.92
N PRO A 86 -0.87 9.76 -8.82
CA PRO A 86 -1.66 9.31 -9.95
C PRO A 86 -0.78 8.62 -11.00
N ILE A 87 -1.40 7.81 -11.86
CA ILE A 87 -0.69 7.09 -12.92
C ILE A 87 0.03 8.04 -13.90
N SER A 88 -0.54 9.22 -14.15
CA SER A 88 0.08 10.26 -14.99
C SER A 88 1.37 10.82 -14.41
N ALA A 89 1.47 10.92 -13.08
CA ALA A 89 2.70 11.36 -12.44
C ALA A 89 3.82 10.32 -12.63
N MET A 90 3.48 9.03 -12.57
CA MET A 90 4.43 7.95 -12.83
C MET A 90 4.92 7.94 -14.28
N HIS A 91 4.02 8.17 -15.25
CA HIS A 91 4.38 8.34 -16.67
C HIS A 91 5.33 9.51 -16.87
N LYS A 92 5.05 10.67 -16.26
CA LYS A 92 5.92 11.84 -16.39
C LYS A 92 7.32 11.58 -15.83
N VAL A 93 7.44 10.88 -14.72
CA VAL A 93 8.74 10.49 -14.15
C VAL A 93 9.46 9.50 -15.07
N ALA A 94 8.75 8.56 -15.68
CA ALA A 94 9.31 7.63 -16.66
C ALA A 94 9.88 8.36 -17.88
N ASP A 95 9.14 9.34 -18.40
CA ASP A 95 9.55 10.17 -19.55
C ASP A 95 10.81 10.98 -19.25
N ILE A 96 10.90 11.59 -18.06
CA ILE A 96 12.08 12.37 -17.64
C ILE A 96 13.33 11.49 -17.53
N LEU A 97 13.16 10.26 -17.06
CA LEU A 97 14.27 9.31 -16.88
C LEU A 97 14.60 8.51 -18.15
N GLY A 98 13.74 8.53 -19.17
CA GLY A 98 13.86 7.69 -20.36
C GLY A 98 13.75 6.19 -20.04
N LEU A 99 12.91 5.83 -19.07
CA LEU A 99 12.70 4.45 -18.62
C LEU A 99 11.30 3.95 -19.02
N PRO A 100 11.10 2.63 -19.18
CA PRO A 100 9.77 2.10 -19.39
C PRO A 100 8.89 2.29 -18.15
N ASN A 101 7.62 2.68 -18.37
CA ASN A 101 6.63 2.95 -17.32
C ASN A 101 6.50 1.80 -16.30
N MET A 102 6.64 0.56 -16.76
CA MET A 102 6.56 -0.62 -15.90
C MET A 102 7.57 -0.60 -14.74
N ARG A 103 8.78 -0.07 -14.95
CA ARG A 103 9.79 0.01 -13.87
C ARG A 103 9.40 1.01 -12.79
N VAL A 104 8.71 2.07 -13.17
CA VAL A 104 8.17 3.06 -12.23
C VAL A 104 7.02 2.46 -11.43
N TYR A 105 6.18 1.64 -12.07
CA TYR A 105 5.10 0.92 -11.37
C TYR A 105 5.61 -0.09 -10.36
N GLU A 106 6.64 -0.86 -10.71
CA GLU A 106 7.29 -1.79 -9.78
C GLU A 106 7.76 -1.05 -8.52
N VAL A 107 8.45 0.08 -8.68
CA VAL A 107 8.93 0.87 -7.54
C VAL A 107 7.78 1.49 -6.74
N ALA A 108 6.78 2.06 -7.42
CA ALA A 108 5.63 2.69 -6.75
C ALA A 108 4.74 1.70 -5.99
N THR A 109 4.73 0.43 -6.40
CA THR A 109 3.98 -0.64 -5.70
C THR A 109 4.80 -1.34 -4.64
N PHE A 110 6.13 -1.34 -4.77
CA PHE A 110 7.04 -1.99 -3.84
C PHE A 110 7.25 -1.20 -2.54
N TYR A 111 7.34 0.13 -2.62
CA TYR A 111 7.53 0.96 -1.43
C TYR A 111 6.20 1.45 -0.86
N THR A 112 5.96 1.16 0.41
CA THR A 112 4.72 1.49 1.15
C THR A 112 4.52 2.99 1.40
N MET A 113 5.56 3.81 1.20
CA MET A 113 5.48 5.27 1.33
C MET A 113 4.68 5.91 0.18
N PHE A 114 4.65 5.26 -0.98
CA PHE A 114 4.02 5.78 -2.19
C PHE A 114 2.51 5.54 -2.16
N MET A 115 1.76 6.61 -1.88
CA MET A 115 0.30 6.55 -1.81
C MET A 115 -0.31 6.60 -3.22
N ARG A 116 -0.91 5.50 -3.67
CA ARG A 116 -1.56 5.40 -4.99
C ARG A 116 -3.06 5.71 -4.97
N LYS A 117 -3.63 5.84 -3.78
CA LYS A 117 -5.01 6.28 -3.57
C LYS A 117 -4.97 7.68 -2.97
N PRO A 118 -6.01 8.50 -3.18
CA PRO A 118 -6.11 9.79 -2.53
C PRO A 118 -6.14 9.61 -1.00
N THR A 119 -5.11 10.13 -0.33
CA THR A 119 -5.02 10.20 1.13
C THR A 119 -5.37 11.58 1.62
N GLY A 120 -5.81 11.69 2.87
CA GLY A 120 -6.05 12.97 3.51
C GLY A 120 -4.77 13.77 3.73
N THR A 121 -4.91 15.05 4.08
CA THR A 121 -3.77 15.97 4.32
C THR A 121 -2.77 15.44 5.35
N TYR A 122 -3.25 14.74 6.37
CA TYR A 122 -2.46 14.14 7.43
C TYR A 122 -2.61 12.62 7.39
N HIS A 123 -1.52 11.96 7.05
CA HIS A 123 -1.42 10.51 7.06
C HIS A 123 -0.81 10.04 8.39
N ILE A 124 -1.63 9.42 9.25
CA ILE A 124 -1.24 8.94 10.58
C ILE A 124 -0.88 7.46 10.47
N GLN A 125 0.41 7.16 10.51
CA GLN A 125 0.93 5.79 10.59
C GLN A 125 1.20 5.40 12.03
N VAL A 126 0.45 4.43 12.54
CA VAL A 126 0.68 3.89 13.89
C VAL A 126 1.49 2.60 13.76
N CYS A 127 2.65 2.57 14.40
CA CYS A 127 3.48 1.38 14.46
C CYS A 127 2.87 0.34 15.41
N THR A 128 2.64 -0.86 14.89
CA THR A 128 2.11 -2.02 15.64
C THR A 128 3.10 -3.19 15.67
N THR A 129 4.38 -2.91 15.37
CA THR A 129 5.45 -3.91 15.51
C THR A 129 5.63 -4.31 16.97
N THR A 130 6.20 -5.49 17.21
CA THR A 130 6.34 -6.09 18.55
C THR A 130 6.87 -5.12 19.62
N PRO A 131 7.89 -4.26 19.37
CA PRO A 131 8.35 -3.31 20.38
C PRO A 131 7.29 -2.28 20.79
N CYS A 132 6.50 -1.78 19.85
CA CYS A 132 5.42 -0.82 20.12
C CYS A 132 4.21 -1.53 20.73
N TRP A 133 3.94 -2.76 20.28
CA TRP A 133 2.86 -3.60 20.78
C TRP A 133 3.03 -3.93 22.27
N LEU A 134 4.24 -4.30 22.69
CA LEU A 134 4.58 -4.52 24.11
C LEU A 134 4.38 -3.28 24.98
N ARG A 135 4.42 -2.08 24.38
CA ARG A 135 4.19 -0.80 25.05
C ARG A 135 2.74 -0.29 24.92
N GLY A 136 1.83 -1.11 24.42
CA GLY A 136 0.41 -0.76 24.29
C GLY A 136 0.06 0.05 23.04
N SER A 137 0.71 -0.18 21.89
CA SER A 137 0.34 0.50 20.63
C SER A 137 -1.13 0.31 20.24
N ASP A 138 -1.74 -0.81 20.66
CA ASP A 138 -3.15 -1.10 20.42
C ASP A 138 -4.06 -0.09 21.10
N GLU A 139 -3.69 0.41 22.28
CA GLU A 139 -4.43 1.46 22.99
C GLU A 139 -4.40 2.76 22.21
N VAL A 140 -3.23 3.13 21.67
CA VAL A 140 -3.07 4.32 20.82
C VAL A 140 -3.92 4.22 19.56
N MET A 141 -3.85 3.07 18.88
CA MET A 141 -4.67 2.80 17.69
C MET A 141 -6.17 2.89 18.02
N ASN A 142 -6.60 2.32 19.15
CA ASN A 142 -8.00 2.37 19.59
C ASN A 142 -8.46 3.80 19.93
N VAL A 143 -7.60 4.62 20.53
CA VAL A 143 -7.90 6.04 20.78
C VAL A 143 -8.02 6.81 19.47
N CYS A 144 -7.14 6.58 18.51
CA CYS A 144 -7.21 7.19 17.18
C CYS A 144 -8.51 6.82 16.47
N LYS A 145 -8.89 5.53 16.46
CA LYS A 145 -10.16 5.06 15.90
C LYS A 145 -11.38 5.69 16.59
N LYS A 146 -11.39 5.77 17.92
CA LYS A 146 -12.49 6.38 18.68
C LYS A 146 -12.64 7.88 18.42
N LYS A 147 -11.54 8.61 18.30
CA LYS A 147 -11.55 10.06 18.06
C LYS A 147 -11.97 10.42 16.64
N LEU A 148 -11.46 9.68 15.64
CA LEU A 148 -11.68 9.99 14.22
C LEU A 148 -12.87 9.23 13.63
N GLY A 149 -13.35 8.18 14.30
CA GLY A 149 -14.52 7.39 13.87
C GLY A 149 -14.29 6.58 12.59
N ILE A 150 -13.03 6.28 12.26
CA ILE A 150 -12.63 5.59 11.01
C ILE A 150 -11.87 4.29 11.30
N SER A 151 -11.99 3.35 10.37
CA SER A 151 -11.19 2.11 10.36
C SER A 151 -9.79 2.37 9.77
N PRO A 152 -8.79 1.52 10.05
CA PRO A 152 -7.49 1.67 9.42
C PRO A 152 -7.63 1.44 7.91
N GLY A 153 -7.00 2.30 7.11
CA GLY A 153 -7.12 2.34 5.65
C GLY A 153 -8.20 3.28 5.12
N GLU A 154 -9.06 3.83 5.99
CA GLU A 154 -10.10 4.80 5.61
C GLU A 154 -9.65 6.24 5.84
N THR A 155 -10.25 7.15 5.07
CA THR A 155 -10.07 8.59 5.20
C THR A 155 -11.32 9.19 5.81
N THR A 156 -11.16 10.15 6.73
CA THR A 156 -12.28 10.88 7.33
C THR A 156 -13.08 11.61 6.24
N LYS A 157 -14.39 11.78 6.44
CA LYS A 157 -15.29 12.53 5.52
C LYS A 157 -14.81 13.95 5.22
N ASP A 158 -14.07 14.55 6.15
CA ASP A 158 -13.48 15.88 6.02
C ASP A 158 -12.24 15.92 5.11
N GLY A 159 -11.75 14.76 4.64
CA GLY A 159 -10.56 14.64 3.77
C GLY A 159 -9.24 15.00 4.46
N LYS A 160 -9.22 15.20 5.79
CA LYS A 160 -8.03 15.68 6.51
C LYS A 160 -7.16 14.58 7.08
N PHE A 161 -7.73 13.47 7.54
CA PHE A 161 -7.00 12.42 8.24
C PHE A 161 -7.20 11.06 7.57
N THR A 162 -6.10 10.35 7.37
CA THR A 162 -6.08 8.92 6.99
C THR A 162 -5.28 8.17 8.02
N ILE A 163 -5.80 7.07 8.55
CA ILE A 163 -5.09 6.21 9.50
C ILE A 163 -4.59 4.98 8.76
N SER A 164 -3.33 4.62 8.95
CA SER A 164 -2.78 3.35 8.50
C SER A 164 -2.01 2.66 9.63
N GLU A 165 -2.03 1.33 9.58
CA GLU A 165 -1.15 0.50 10.38
C GLU A 165 0.20 0.41 9.66
N ASN A 166 1.31 0.53 10.39
CA ASN A 166 2.64 0.32 9.82
C ASN A 166 3.14 -1.05 10.26
N ARG A 167 2.77 -2.10 9.51
CA ARG A 167 3.29 -3.46 9.67
C ARG A 167 4.28 -3.79 8.55
N PRO A 168 5.29 -4.66 8.80
CA PRO A 168 6.23 -5.10 7.76
C PRO A 168 5.63 -5.86 6.56
N VAL A 169 4.30 -6.02 6.47
CA VAL A 169 3.62 -6.88 5.48
C VAL A 169 2.51 -6.12 4.73
N ASP A 170 2.34 -4.82 5.00
CA ASP A 170 1.41 -3.94 4.27
C ASP A 170 2.14 -3.28 3.09
#